data_AF-A0AB34KK40-F1
#
_entry.id   AF-A0AB34KK40-F1
#
_cell.length_a   1.000
_cell.length_b   1.000
_cell.length_c   1.000
_cell.angle_alpha   90.00
_cell.angle_beta   90.00
_cell.angle_gamma   90.00
#
_symmetry.space_group_name_H-M   'P 1'
#
loop_
_entity.id
_entity.type
_entity.pdbx_description
1 polymer ?
#
loop_
_entity_poly.entity_id
_entity_poly.type
_entity_poly.pdbx_seq_one_letter_code
_entity_poly.pdbx_strand_id
1 'polypeptide(L)'
;MLTKLPPLVFSGIYLVGYATYFFELAGLATSHAFAMGVGFLALGFLGTCCSWILLSYFGRRRIYNTGLAALITLLFIIGILDCMPHYSSNPALAWAQSSLMLLWNFTYDLSVGPVCFVLICETSATRVRSKTIALATAAQAVVAIGMTVAIPYLINPDQANGRGKIGFFFGGLSLVSLLWAWFRVPETKGRTYEELDIMFSRGVETRAFKDYRVE
;
A
#
# COMPACT_ATOMS: atom_id res chain seq x y z
N MET A 1 6.32 -15.22 17.48
CA MET A 1 7.13 -14.26 16.68
C MET A 1 6.58 -14.05 15.26
N LEU A 2 5.94 -15.06 14.63
CA LEU A 2 5.35 -14.98 13.27
C LEU A 2 4.10 -14.07 13.12
N THR A 3 3.43 -13.70 14.22
CA THR A 3 2.13 -12.99 14.15
C THR A 3 2.24 -11.46 14.09
N LYS A 4 3.45 -10.88 14.05
CA LYS A 4 3.67 -9.42 14.09
C LYS A 4 4.14 -8.83 12.75
N LEU A 5 4.27 -9.63 11.70
CA LEU A 5 4.61 -9.11 10.38
C LEU A 5 3.45 -8.25 9.85
N PRO A 6 3.69 -6.95 9.56
CA PRO A 6 2.72 -6.15 8.84
C PRO A 6 2.38 -6.87 7.53
N PRO A 7 1.10 -6.88 7.11
CA PRO A 7 0.71 -7.42 5.81
C PRO A 7 1.22 -6.48 4.71
N LEU A 8 2.54 -6.54 4.49
CA LEU A 8 3.27 -6.01 3.34
C LEU A 8 2.75 -6.59 2.00
N VAL A 9 1.90 -7.61 2.14
CA VAL A 9 1.42 -8.57 1.15
C VAL A 9 0.28 -8.03 0.27
N PHE A 10 -0.49 -7.03 0.71
CA PHE A 10 -1.74 -6.66 0.03
C PHE A 10 -1.74 -5.36 -0.77
N SER A 11 -0.61 -4.65 -0.86
CA SER A 11 -0.64 -3.25 -1.29
C SER A 11 -0.46 -3.00 -2.79
N GLY A 12 -0.74 -3.98 -3.65
CA GLY A 12 -1.01 -3.71 -5.07
C GLY A 12 0.16 -3.18 -5.92
N ILE A 13 1.42 -3.22 -5.49
CA ILE A 13 2.57 -2.72 -6.27
C ILE A 13 2.77 -3.44 -7.62
N TYR A 14 2.12 -4.59 -7.81
CA TYR A 14 2.16 -5.32 -9.08
C TYR A 14 1.20 -4.76 -10.14
N LEU A 15 0.34 -3.79 -9.80
CA LEU A 15 -0.39 -3.00 -10.79
C LEU A 15 0.54 -2.11 -11.64
N VAL A 16 1.76 -1.81 -11.18
CA VAL A 16 2.71 -0.96 -11.94
C VAL A 16 3.09 -1.59 -13.28
N GLY A 17 3.26 -2.92 -13.33
CA GLY A 17 3.56 -3.64 -14.57
C GLY A 17 2.41 -3.66 -15.58
N TYR A 18 1.17 -3.44 -15.11
CA TYR A 18 -0.04 -3.43 -15.93
C TYR A 18 -0.72 -2.05 -15.95
N ALA A 19 -0.08 -0.99 -15.42
CA ALA A 19 -0.71 0.32 -15.25
C ALA A 19 -1.05 0.94 -16.61
N THR A 20 -0.14 0.82 -17.59
CA THR A 20 -0.38 1.24 -18.98
C THR A 20 -1.53 0.48 -19.61
N TYR A 21 -1.58 -0.85 -19.43
CA TYR A 21 -2.69 -1.69 -19.90
C TYR A 21 -4.01 -1.34 -19.22
N PHE A 22 -3.99 -0.99 -17.93
CA PHE A 22 -5.15 -0.50 -17.20
C PHE A 22 -5.65 0.83 -17.76
N PHE A 23 -4.75 1.76 -18.12
CA PHE A 23 -5.12 3.03 -18.75
C PHE A 23 -5.69 2.85 -20.15
N GLU A 24 -5.16 1.91 -20.94
CA GLU A 24 -5.75 1.53 -22.23
C GLU A 24 -7.15 0.93 -22.04
N LEU A 25 -7.32 0.03 -21.07
CA LEU A 25 -8.62 -0.53 -20.74
C LEU A 25 -9.59 0.48 -20.13
N ALA A 26 -9.12 1.55 -19.50
CA ALA A 26 -9.97 2.66 -19.07
C ALA A 26 -10.52 3.46 -20.27
N GLY A 27 -9.92 3.32 -21.45
CA GLY A 27 -10.37 3.96 -22.70
C GLY A 27 -9.45 5.07 -23.21
N LEU A 28 -8.21 5.18 -22.68
CA LEU A 28 -7.22 6.11 -23.23
C LEU A 28 -6.55 5.53 -24.49
N ALA A 29 -6.24 6.42 -25.44
CA ALA A 29 -5.38 6.05 -26.57
C ALA A 29 -3.97 5.67 -26.08
N THR A 30 -3.33 4.72 -26.78
CA THR A 30 -2.00 4.17 -26.45
C THR A 30 -0.94 5.24 -26.16
N SER A 31 -0.95 6.37 -26.89
CA SER A 31 -0.03 7.49 -26.66
C SER A 31 -0.24 8.17 -25.31
N HIS A 32 -1.49 8.40 -24.90
CA HIS A 32 -1.84 9.00 -23.62
C HIS A 32 -1.67 8.01 -22.47
N ALA A 33 -1.99 6.74 -22.67
CA ALA A 33 -1.75 5.68 -21.68
C ALA A 33 -0.25 5.53 -21.35
N PHE A 34 0.61 5.61 -22.36
CA PHE A 34 2.06 5.61 -22.16
C PHE A 34 2.53 6.84 -21.35
N ALA A 35 2.07 8.05 -21.72
CA ALA A 35 2.41 9.27 -20.98
C ALA A 35 1.96 9.22 -19.50
N MET A 36 0.78 8.67 -19.24
CA MET A 36 0.27 8.42 -17.88
C MET A 36 1.10 7.37 -17.14
N GLY A 37 1.56 6.32 -17.82
CA GLY A 37 2.49 5.33 -17.26
C GLY A 37 3.84 5.94 -16.86
N VAL A 38 4.39 6.84 -17.66
CA VAL A 38 5.60 7.60 -17.28
C VAL A 38 5.33 8.51 -16.08
N GLY A 39 4.17 9.19 -16.07
CA GLY A 39 3.73 10.01 -14.93
C GLY A 39 3.57 9.21 -13.64
N PHE A 40 3.10 7.97 -13.75
CA PHE A 40 2.97 7.04 -12.63
C PHE A 40 4.34 6.76 -11.99
N LEU A 41 5.35 6.41 -12.80
CA LEU A 41 6.70 6.16 -12.30
C LEU A 41 7.34 7.42 -11.70
N ALA A 42 7.15 8.58 -12.33
CA ALA A 42 7.67 9.85 -11.86
C ALA A 42 7.06 10.26 -10.50
N LEU A 43 5.74 10.11 -10.34
CA LEU A 43 5.06 10.38 -9.09
C LEU A 43 5.45 9.39 -7.99
N GLY A 44 5.64 8.11 -8.31
CA GLY A 44 6.13 7.14 -7.33
C GLY A 44 7.53 7.48 -6.81
N PHE A 45 8.43 7.94 -7.69
CA PHE A 45 9.75 8.44 -7.30
C PHE A 45 9.66 9.66 -6.37
N LEU A 46 8.85 10.66 -6.75
CA LEU A 46 8.63 11.87 -5.94
C LEU A 46 8.00 11.53 -4.58
N GLY A 47 7.00 10.63 -4.56
CA GLY A 47 6.35 10.15 -3.34
C GLY A 47 7.36 9.52 -2.38
N THR A 48 8.27 8.70 -2.91
CA THR A 48 9.34 8.08 -2.12
C THR A 48 10.29 9.13 -1.53
N CYS A 49 10.72 10.13 -2.31
CA CYS A 49 11.57 11.22 -1.82
C CYS A 49 10.87 12.03 -0.71
N CYS A 50 9.58 12.36 -0.90
CA CYS A 50 8.78 13.07 0.10
C CYS A 50 8.56 12.25 1.38
N SER A 51 8.53 10.92 1.27
CA SER A 51 8.32 10.04 2.41
C SER A 51 9.41 10.14 3.46
N TRP A 52 10.66 10.34 3.05
CA TRP A 52 11.78 10.52 3.98
C TRP A 52 11.55 11.73 4.89
N ILE A 53 11.13 12.86 4.32
CA ILE A 53 10.80 14.06 5.10
C ILE A 53 9.65 13.75 6.06
N LEU A 54 8.59 13.09 5.58
CA LEU A 54 7.41 12.79 6.39
C LEU A 54 7.72 11.86 7.57
N LEU A 55 8.53 10.82 7.35
CA LEU A 55 9.02 9.87 8.36
C LEU A 55 9.86 10.53 9.44
N SER A 56 10.57 11.60 9.09
CA SER A 56 11.44 12.33 10.02
C SER A 56 10.61 13.18 11.00
N TYR A 57 9.53 13.80 10.52
CA TYR A 57 8.69 14.69 11.34
C TYR A 57 7.51 13.99 12.02
N PHE A 58 6.87 13.00 11.39
CA PHE A 58 5.66 12.34 11.92
C PHE A 58 5.91 10.94 12.51
N GLY A 59 5.02 10.49 13.41
CA GLY A 59 5.08 9.15 14.02
C GLY A 59 4.70 8.06 13.02
N ARG A 60 5.36 6.90 13.10
CA ARG A 60 5.25 5.83 12.08
C ARG A 60 3.83 5.27 12.03
N ARG A 61 3.20 5.10 13.20
CA ARG A 61 1.83 4.59 13.30
C ARG A 61 0.81 5.55 12.69
N ARG A 62 0.99 6.85 12.89
CA ARG A 62 0.08 7.87 12.34
C ARG A 62 0.15 7.87 10.81
N ILE A 63 1.35 7.95 10.24
CA ILE A 63 1.56 7.96 8.78
C ILE A 63 0.96 6.70 8.15
N TYR A 64 1.20 5.53 8.76
CA TYR A 64 0.71 4.27 8.23
C TYR A 64 -0.81 4.18 8.20
N ASN A 65 -1.47 4.53 9.31
CA ASN A 65 -2.93 4.45 9.42
C ASN A 65 -3.63 5.52 8.57
N THR A 66 -3.11 6.75 8.53
CA THR A 66 -3.68 7.81 7.69
C THR A 66 -3.47 7.52 6.21
N GLY A 67 -2.30 6.95 5.86
CA GLY A 67 -1.99 6.51 4.49
C GLY A 67 -2.92 5.40 4.03
N LEU A 68 -3.08 4.34 4.83
CA LEU A 68 -4.03 3.26 4.52
C LEU A 68 -5.47 3.76 4.38
N ALA A 69 -5.93 4.65 5.28
CA ALA A 69 -7.26 5.24 5.18
C ALA A 69 -7.45 6.03 3.87
N ALA A 70 -6.46 6.83 3.46
CA ALA A 70 -6.49 7.59 2.21
C ALA A 70 -6.47 6.67 0.97
N LEU A 71 -5.69 5.58 1.00
CA LEU A 71 -5.66 4.60 -0.09
C LEU A 71 -6.99 3.87 -0.24
N ILE A 72 -7.62 3.50 0.87
CA ILE A 72 -8.93 2.87 0.88
C ILE A 72 -9.97 3.80 0.25
N THR A 73 -10.05 5.07 0.67
CA THR A 73 -11.00 6.02 0.08
C THR A 73 -10.75 6.22 -1.40
N LEU A 74 -9.50 6.34 -1.85
CA LEU A 74 -9.18 6.45 -3.27
C LEU A 74 -9.59 5.19 -4.07
N LEU A 75 -9.36 3.99 -3.54
CA LEU A 75 -9.76 2.73 -4.20
C LEU A 75 -11.28 2.58 -4.29
N PHE A 76 -12.02 2.97 -3.25
CA PHE A 76 -13.48 2.99 -3.28
C PHE A 76 -14.02 4.01 -4.28
N ILE A 77 -13.42 5.21 -4.37
CA ILE A 77 -13.80 6.22 -5.37
C ILE A 77 -13.56 5.68 -6.79
N ILE A 78 -12.39 5.08 -7.06
CA ILE A 78 -12.08 4.47 -8.36
C ILE A 78 -13.10 3.38 -8.71
N GLY A 79 -13.45 2.52 -7.74
CA GLY A 79 -14.49 1.49 -7.92
C GLY A 79 -15.87 2.06 -8.23
N ILE A 80 -16.28 3.13 -7.54
CA ILE A 80 -17.57 3.79 -7.76
C ILE A 80 -17.63 4.44 -9.15
N LEU A 81 -16.55 5.09 -9.60
CA LEU A 81 -16.48 5.71 -10.92
C LEU A 81 -16.67 4.70 -12.06
N ASP A 82 -16.14 3.49 -11.90
CA ASP A 82 -16.26 2.40 -12.88
C ASP A 82 -17.68 1.78 -12.91
N CYS A 83 -18.46 1.94 -11.84
CA CYS A 83 -19.86 1.52 -11.78
C CYS A 83 -20.84 2.53 -12.41
N MET A 84 -20.39 3.72 -12.84
CA MET A 84 -21.28 4.72 -13.42
C MET A 84 -21.78 4.30 -14.83
N PRO A 85 -23.08 4.45 -15.12
CA PRO A 85 -23.62 4.19 -16.46
C PRO A 85 -23.04 5.19 -17.47
N HIS A 86 -22.76 4.75 -18.70
CA HIS A 86 -22.10 5.51 -19.78
C HIS A 86 -20.58 5.75 -19.63
N TYR A 87 -19.89 4.91 -18.86
CA TYR A 87 -18.42 4.97 -18.74
C TYR A 87 -17.70 4.96 -20.09
N SER A 88 -18.07 4.05 -21.00
CA SER A 88 -17.41 3.89 -22.30
C SER A 88 -17.69 5.02 -23.29
N SER A 89 -18.68 5.87 -23.02
CA SER A 89 -19.09 6.98 -23.89
C SER A 89 -18.50 8.32 -23.46
N ASN A 90 -17.93 8.41 -22.24
CA ASN A 90 -17.46 9.67 -21.65
C ASN A 90 -15.95 9.65 -21.44
N PRO A 91 -15.15 10.29 -22.31
CA PRO A 91 -13.70 10.35 -22.15
C PRO A 91 -13.27 11.02 -20.84
N ALA A 92 -14.09 11.94 -20.30
CA ALA A 92 -13.82 12.59 -19.01
C ALA A 92 -13.72 11.60 -17.82
N LEU A 93 -14.50 10.50 -17.84
CA LEU A 93 -14.46 9.49 -16.77
C LEU A 93 -13.17 8.66 -16.83
N ALA A 94 -12.69 8.33 -18.04
CA ALA A 94 -11.42 7.63 -18.24
C ALA A 94 -10.21 8.45 -17.74
N TRP A 95 -10.21 9.76 -18.02
CA TRP A 95 -9.18 10.68 -17.50
C TRP A 95 -9.26 10.81 -15.98
N ALA A 96 -10.45 10.97 -15.41
CA ALA A 96 -10.64 11.05 -13.97
C ALA A 96 -10.15 9.80 -13.24
N GLN A 97 -10.51 8.61 -13.73
CA GLN A 97 -10.05 7.33 -13.16
C GLN A 97 -8.52 7.19 -13.22
N SER A 98 -7.92 7.59 -14.34
CA SER A 98 -6.48 7.47 -14.53
C SER A 98 -5.70 8.45 -13.63
N SER A 99 -6.19 9.68 -13.48
CA SER A 99 -5.61 10.65 -12.54
C SER A 99 -5.76 10.22 -11.07
N LEU A 100 -6.88 9.60 -10.69
CA LEU A 100 -7.06 9.05 -9.35
C LEU A 100 -6.11 7.88 -9.07
N MET A 101 -5.82 7.04 -10.06
CA MET A 101 -4.83 5.97 -9.94
C MET A 101 -3.41 6.52 -9.70
N LEU A 102 -3.05 7.62 -10.38
CA LEU A 102 -1.77 8.31 -10.14
C LEU A 102 -1.68 8.86 -8.71
N LEU A 103 -2.76 9.49 -8.24
CA LEU A 103 -2.82 10.01 -6.87
C LEU A 103 -2.75 8.89 -5.83
N TRP A 104 -3.40 7.76 -6.10
CA TRP A 104 -3.31 6.56 -5.28
C TRP A 104 -1.87 6.06 -5.18
N ASN A 105 -1.16 5.95 -6.32
CA ASN A 105 0.23 5.53 -6.34
C ASN A 105 1.13 6.49 -5.55
N PHE A 106 1.01 7.80 -5.79
CA PHE A 106 1.75 8.81 -5.04
C PHE A 106 1.53 8.68 -3.53
N THR A 107 0.28 8.51 -3.10
CA THR A 107 -0.08 8.35 -1.68
C THR A 107 0.50 7.06 -1.10
N TYR A 108 0.53 5.99 -1.89
CA TYR A 108 1.07 4.70 -1.50
C TYR A 108 2.58 4.77 -1.28
N ASP A 109 3.32 5.34 -2.23
CA ASP A 109 4.77 5.50 -2.17
C ASP A 109 5.21 6.55 -1.14
N LEU A 110 4.33 7.51 -0.80
CA LEU A 110 4.55 8.47 0.29
C LEU A 110 4.42 7.83 1.68
N SER A 111 3.53 6.85 1.84
CA SER A 111 3.14 6.35 3.16
C SER A 111 3.42 4.86 3.34
N VAL A 112 2.53 4.00 2.83
CA VAL A 112 2.51 2.56 3.12
C VAL A 112 3.77 1.86 2.62
N GLY A 113 4.27 2.19 1.42
CA GLY A 113 5.46 1.58 0.84
C GLY A 113 6.68 1.65 1.76
N PRO A 114 7.24 2.85 2.01
CA PRO A 114 8.44 3.03 2.82
C PRO A 114 8.21 2.76 4.32
N VAL A 115 7.08 3.16 4.90
CA VAL A 115 6.81 2.98 6.33
C VAL A 115 6.73 1.49 6.71
N CYS A 116 6.22 0.64 5.82
CA CYS A 116 6.21 -0.82 6.01
C CYS A 116 7.61 -1.39 6.25
N PHE A 117 8.58 -1.04 5.40
CA PHE A 117 9.96 -1.53 5.54
C PHE A 117 10.63 -1.00 6.79
N VAL A 118 10.40 0.27 7.13
CA VAL A 118 10.90 0.87 8.38
C VAL A 118 10.34 0.12 9.59
N LEU A 119 9.04 -0.16 9.63
CA LEU A 119 8.40 -0.90 10.73
C LEU A 119 8.97 -2.32 10.88
N ILE A 120 9.24 -3.05 9.79
CA ILE A 120 9.84 -4.40 9.87
C ILE A 120 11.25 -4.32 10.46
N CYS A 121 12.03 -3.31 10.08
CA CYS A 121 13.36 -3.10 10.61
C CYS A 121 13.33 -2.70 12.10
N GLU A 122 12.42 -1.82 12.51
CA GLU A 122 12.31 -1.34 13.89
C GLU A 122 11.67 -2.39 14.85
N THR A 123 10.77 -3.25 14.36
CA THR A 123 10.08 -4.28 15.18
C THR A 123 10.84 -5.60 15.27
N SER A 124 11.84 -5.82 14.43
CA SER A 124 12.64 -7.05 14.46
C SER A 124 13.82 -6.93 15.44
N ALA A 125 13.97 -7.94 16.29
CA ALA A 125 15.12 -8.07 17.18
C ALA A 125 16.42 -8.10 16.36
N THR A 126 17.43 -7.33 16.79
CA THR A 126 18.68 -7.09 16.05
C THR A 126 19.38 -8.39 15.62
N ARG A 127 19.32 -9.44 16.45
CA ARG A 127 19.94 -10.75 16.17
C ARG A 127 19.26 -11.56 15.06
N VAL A 128 17.96 -11.37 14.82
CA VAL A 128 17.17 -12.14 13.83
C VAL A 128 16.53 -11.27 12.74
N ARG A 129 16.96 -10.01 12.66
CA ARG A 129 16.47 -9.03 11.68
C ARG A 129 16.58 -9.54 10.24
N SER A 130 17.76 -10.01 9.83
CA SER A 130 17.96 -10.51 8.46
C SER A 130 17.05 -11.68 8.11
N LYS A 131 16.80 -12.60 9.04
CA LYS A 131 15.89 -13.74 8.83
C LYS A 131 14.43 -13.29 8.74
N THR A 132 14.05 -12.30 9.55
CA THR A 132 12.69 -11.73 9.55
C THR A 132 12.40 -10.99 8.26
N ILE A 133 13.36 -10.19 7.79
CA ILE A 133 13.27 -9.49 6.50
C ILE A 133 13.19 -10.52 5.36
N ALA A 134 14.06 -11.53 5.35
CA ALA A 134 14.03 -12.57 4.32
C ALA A 134 12.67 -13.31 4.27
N LEU A 135 12.09 -13.64 5.43
CA LEU A 135 10.76 -14.25 5.49
C LEU A 135 9.66 -13.29 5.03
N ALA A 136 9.73 -12.01 5.40
CA ALA A 136 8.79 -10.98 4.94
C ALA A 136 8.81 -10.85 3.42
N THR A 137 10.01 -10.76 2.84
CA THR A 137 10.20 -10.66 1.39
C THR A 137 9.78 -11.94 0.67
N ALA A 138 10.04 -13.11 1.24
CA ALA A 138 9.59 -14.38 0.68
C ALA A 138 8.06 -14.49 0.67
N ALA A 139 7.39 -14.12 1.77
CA ALA A 139 5.93 -14.08 1.85
C ALA A 139 5.34 -13.07 0.86
N GLN A 140 5.97 -11.90 0.72
CA GLN A 140 5.62 -10.92 -0.30
C GLN A 140 5.74 -11.51 -1.71
N ALA A 141 6.84 -12.20 -2.02
CA ALA A 141 7.07 -12.80 -3.34
C ALA A 141 6.07 -13.91 -3.67
N VAL A 142 5.66 -14.73 -2.71
CA VAL A 142 4.63 -15.77 -2.94
C VAL A 142 3.30 -15.14 -3.33
N VAL A 143 2.87 -14.10 -2.61
CA VAL A 143 1.63 -13.41 -2.95
C VAL A 143 1.78 -12.61 -4.23
N ALA A 144 2.95 -12.04 -4.51
CA ALA A 144 3.25 -11.40 -5.79
C ALA A 144 2.96 -12.34 -6.97
N ILE A 145 3.46 -13.58 -6.90
CA ILE A 145 3.25 -14.59 -7.95
C ILE A 145 1.74 -14.86 -8.14
N GLY A 146 1.00 -15.03 -7.04
CA GLY A 146 -0.46 -15.20 -7.09
C GLY A 146 -1.16 -14.01 -7.73
N MET A 147 -0.75 -12.78 -7.39
CA MET A 147 -1.31 -11.55 -7.95
C MET A 147 -0.94 -11.35 -9.43
N THR A 148 0.26 -11.74 -9.86
CA THR A 148 0.67 -11.68 -11.27
C THR A 148 -0.19 -12.57 -12.15
N VAL A 149 -0.74 -13.67 -11.62
CA VAL A 149 -1.72 -14.51 -12.34
C VAL A 149 -3.13 -13.95 -12.17
N ALA A 150 -3.53 -13.53 -10.98
CA ALA A 150 -4.90 -13.08 -10.72
C ALA A 150 -5.26 -11.74 -11.40
N ILE A 151 -4.33 -10.78 -11.46
CA ILE A 151 -4.58 -9.44 -12.01
C ILE A 151 -4.96 -9.50 -13.51
N PRO A 152 -4.22 -10.18 -14.39
CA PRO A 152 -4.61 -10.34 -15.79
C PRO A 152 -5.99 -10.97 -15.95
N TYR A 153 -6.34 -11.97 -15.13
CA TYR A 153 -7.66 -12.61 -15.16
C TYR A 153 -8.78 -11.66 -14.70
N LEU A 154 -8.53 -10.83 -13.69
CA LEU A 154 -9.51 -9.84 -13.20
C LEU A 154 -9.71 -8.67 -14.17
N ILE A 155 -8.63 -8.25 -14.84
CA ILE A 155 -8.61 -7.11 -15.74
C ILE A 155 -9.15 -7.48 -17.14
N ASN A 156 -9.00 -8.74 -17.57
CA ASN A 156 -9.38 -9.16 -18.92
C ASN A 156 -10.91 -9.01 -19.16
N PRO A 157 -11.32 -8.25 -20.20
CA PRO A 157 -12.73 -8.01 -20.53
C PRO A 157 -13.51 -9.30 -20.90
N ASP A 158 -12.82 -10.36 -21.34
CA ASP A 158 -13.46 -11.62 -21.76
C ASP A 158 -13.75 -12.60 -20.60
N GLN A 159 -13.31 -12.29 -19.38
CA GLN A 159 -13.46 -13.15 -18.19
C GLN A 159 -14.26 -12.47 -17.08
N ALA A 160 -13.59 -11.78 -16.15
CA ALA A 160 -14.24 -11.18 -15.00
C ALA A 160 -14.69 -9.73 -15.25
N ASN A 161 -14.22 -9.09 -16.33
CA ASN A 161 -14.52 -7.71 -16.73
C ASN A 161 -14.52 -6.73 -15.55
N GLY A 162 -13.50 -6.87 -14.70
CA GLY A 162 -13.44 -6.19 -13.42
C GLY A 162 -13.06 -4.72 -13.52
N ARG A 163 -12.43 -4.27 -14.62
CA ARG A 163 -11.94 -2.89 -14.86
C ARG A 163 -11.62 -2.15 -13.55
N GLY A 164 -12.38 -1.13 -13.18
CA GLY A 164 -12.24 -0.40 -11.92
C GLY A 164 -12.96 -1.02 -10.71
N LYS A 165 -13.94 -1.93 -10.89
CA LYS A 165 -14.56 -2.71 -9.79
C LYS A 165 -13.56 -3.52 -8.96
N ILE A 166 -12.39 -3.84 -9.53
CA ILE A 166 -11.26 -4.44 -8.83
C ILE A 166 -10.83 -3.58 -7.62
N GLY A 167 -11.05 -2.25 -7.69
CA GLY A 167 -10.85 -1.31 -6.59
C GLY A 167 -11.67 -1.63 -5.34
N PHE A 168 -12.87 -2.21 -5.45
CA PHE A 168 -13.66 -2.65 -4.29
C PHE A 168 -13.04 -3.87 -3.60
N PHE A 169 -12.51 -4.81 -4.37
CA PHE A 169 -11.86 -6.00 -3.83
C PHE A 169 -10.58 -5.63 -3.07
N PHE A 170 -9.71 -4.82 -3.69
CA PHE A 170 -8.50 -4.33 -3.02
C PHE A 170 -8.79 -3.34 -1.91
N GLY A 171 -9.82 -2.50 -2.04
CA GLY A 171 -10.28 -1.59 -1.00
C GLY A 171 -10.76 -2.35 0.24
N GLY A 172 -11.54 -3.42 0.05
CA GLY A 172 -11.98 -4.30 1.14
C GLY A 172 -10.82 -5.03 1.82
N LEU A 173 -9.88 -5.56 1.04
CA LEU A 173 -8.68 -6.21 1.58
C LEU A 173 -7.78 -5.22 2.34
N SER A 174 -7.67 -4.00 1.84
CA SER A 174 -6.95 -2.90 2.49
C SER A 174 -7.65 -2.44 3.78
N LEU A 175 -8.97 -2.57 3.87
CA LEU A 175 -9.72 -2.26 5.10
C LEU A 175 -9.44 -3.29 6.20
N VAL A 176 -9.33 -4.57 5.84
CA VAL A 176 -8.88 -5.63 6.76
C VAL A 176 -7.44 -5.38 7.21
N SER A 177 -6.56 -4.95 6.30
CA SER A 177 -5.18 -4.61 6.65
C SER A 177 -5.09 -3.37 7.54
N LEU A 178 -5.94 -2.35 7.33
CA LEU A 178 -6.06 -1.18 8.21
C LEU A 178 -6.54 -1.57 9.61
N LEU A 179 -7.56 -2.43 9.72
CA LEU A 179 -8.03 -2.92 11.02
C LEU A 179 -6.90 -3.66 11.75
N TRP A 180 -6.20 -4.56 11.06
CA TRP A 180 -5.05 -5.25 11.65
C TRP A 180 -3.95 -4.29 12.08
N ALA A 181 -3.63 -3.31 11.23
CA ALA A 181 -2.61 -2.30 11.48
C ALA A 181 -2.95 -1.45 12.70
N TRP A 182 -4.23 -1.08 12.84
CA TRP A 182 -4.73 -0.28 13.95
C TRP A 182 -4.48 -0.94 15.30
N PHE A 183 -4.70 -2.26 15.39
CA PHE A 183 -4.49 -3.02 16.61
C PHE A 183 -3.02 -3.42 16.85
N ARG A 184 -2.26 -3.76 15.81
CA ARG A 184 -0.93 -4.39 15.97
C ARG A 184 0.28 -3.51 15.69
N VAL A 185 0.14 -2.34 15.08
CA VAL A 185 1.29 -1.46 14.80
C VAL A 185 1.64 -0.63 16.04
N PRO A 186 2.80 -0.86 16.68
CA PRO A 186 3.28 -0.01 17.78
C PRO A 186 3.81 1.33 17.26
N GLU A 187 3.87 2.35 18.12
CA GLU A 187 4.60 3.58 17.82
C GLU A 187 6.07 3.42 18.24
N THR A 188 6.97 3.54 17.27
CA THR A 188 8.42 3.32 17.44
C THR A 188 9.23 4.63 17.40
N LYS A 189 8.58 5.78 17.18
CA LYS A 189 9.27 7.07 17.07
C LYS A 189 10.01 7.43 18.36
N GLY A 190 11.31 7.71 18.22
CA GLY A 190 12.15 8.28 19.29
C GLY A 190 12.62 7.27 20.34
N ARG A 191 12.56 5.97 20.04
CA ARG A 191 13.03 4.90 20.94
C ARG A 191 14.28 4.23 20.40
N THR A 192 15.15 3.79 21.28
CA THR A 192 16.32 2.98 20.89
C THR A 192 15.90 1.53 20.61
N TYR A 193 16.74 0.79 19.88
CA TYR A 193 16.48 -0.62 19.60
C TYR A 193 16.45 -1.46 20.89
N GLU A 194 17.23 -1.08 21.91
CA GLU A 194 17.28 -1.78 23.21
C GLU A 194 16.00 -1.55 24.01
N GLU A 195 15.48 -0.31 24.07
CA GLU A 195 14.21 0.00 24.71
C GLU A 195 13.06 -0.77 24.05
N LEU A 196 13.04 -0.83 22.72
CA LEU A 196 12.04 -1.59 21.98
C LEU A 196 12.10 -3.10 22.31
N ASP A 197 13.28 -3.69 22.41
CA ASP A 197 13.44 -5.11 22.75
C ASP A 197 12.96 -5.41 24.19
N ILE A 198 13.23 -4.51 25.14
CA ILE A 198 12.71 -4.60 26.52
C ILE A 198 11.18 -4.50 26.53
N MET A 199 10.60 -3.57 25.78
CA MET A 199 9.14 -3.42 25.70
C MET A 199 8.46 -4.62 25.03
N PHE A 200 9.10 -5.21 24.02
CA PHE A 200 8.63 -6.44 23.38
C PHE A 200 8.74 -7.66 24.30
N SER A 201 9.81 -7.77 25.10
CA SER A 201 9.97 -8.87 26.08
C SER A 201 9.00 -8.76 27.25
N ARG A 202 8.68 -7.54 27.71
CA ARG A 202 7.65 -7.28 28.73
C ARG A 202 6.20 -7.40 28.22
N GLY A 203 6.00 -7.70 26.93
CA GLY A 203 4.68 -7.94 26.36
C GLY A 203 3.75 -6.73 26.37
N VAL A 204 4.31 -5.51 26.36
CA VAL A 204 3.52 -4.27 26.43
C VAL A 204 2.53 -4.20 25.25
N GLU A 205 1.30 -3.76 25.51
CA GLU A 205 0.33 -3.57 24.44
C GLU A 205 0.79 -2.47 23.48
N THR A 206 0.66 -2.71 22.18
CA THR A 206 1.06 -1.80 21.08
C THR A 206 0.49 -0.37 21.20
N ARG A 207 -0.59 -0.18 21.97
CA ARG A 207 -1.20 1.13 22.26
C ARG A 207 -0.56 1.86 23.43
N ALA A 208 0.01 1.15 24.40
CA ALA A 208 0.69 1.72 25.56
C ALA A 208 2.15 2.11 25.24
N PHE A 209 2.68 1.74 24.07
CA PHE A 209 4.06 2.02 23.66
C PHE A 209 4.44 3.51 23.71
N LYS A 210 3.46 4.41 23.49
CA LYS A 210 3.71 5.85 23.50
C LYS A 210 4.02 6.37 24.91
N ASP A 211 3.31 5.89 25.92
CA ASP A 211 3.35 6.43 27.28
C ASP A 211 4.25 5.61 28.22
N TYR A 212 4.67 4.42 27.79
CA TYR A 212 5.53 3.52 28.56
C TYR A 212 6.95 4.09 28.71
N ARG A 213 7.44 4.23 29.94
CA ARG A 213 8.83 4.59 30.23
C ARG A 213 9.58 3.32 30.64
N VAL A 214 10.71 3.07 29.98
CA VAL A 214 11.63 2.00 30.38
C VAL A 214 12.49 2.58 31.50
N GLU A 215 12.15 2.22 32.74
CA GLU A 215 13.05 2.35 33.91
C GLU A 215 14.06 1.20 33.94
#